data_AF-A0A3G2E5A1-F1
#
_entry.id   AF-A0A3G2E5A1-F1
#
_cell.length_a   1.000
_cell.length_b   1.000
_cell.length_c   1.000
_cell.angle_alpha   90.00
_cell.angle_beta   90.00
_cell.angle_gamma   90.00
#
_symmetry.space_group_name_H-M   'P 1'
#
loop_
_entity.id
_entity.type
_entity.pdbx_description
1 polymer ?
#
loop_
_entity_poly.entity_id
_entity_poly.type
_entity_poly.pdbx_seq_one_letter_code
_entity_poly.pdbx_strand_id
1 'polypeptide(L)' 'MYPDAKRIRKHKVMLRLDDYEHQLVSSIADYQGEELAVLVRQIVMREALAAIATDDIDSVQRRSA' A
#
# COMPACT_ATOMS: atom_id res chain seq x y z
N MET A 1 2.72 8.18 -26.59
CA MET A 1 3.77 8.39 -25.57
C MET A 1 3.92 7.08 -24.81
N TYR A 2 5.07 6.42 -24.88
CA TYR A 2 5.25 5.13 -24.18
C TYR A 2 5.34 5.37 -22.68
N PRO A 3 4.62 4.61 -21.84
CA PRO A 3 4.84 4.66 -20.40
C PRO A 3 6.29 4.25 -20.11
N ASP A 4 6.95 4.97 -19.20
CA ASP A 4 8.28 4.63 -18.71
C ASP A 4 8.34 3.13 -18.37
N ALA A 5 9.31 2.42 -18.94
CA ALA A 5 9.47 0.98 -18.77
C ALA A 5 9.56 0.56 -17.29
N LYS A 6 10.00 1.48 -16.41
CA LYS A 6 10.05 1.26 -14.95
C LYS A 6 8.69 1.33 -14.26
N ARG A 7 7.68 1.96 -14.87
CA ARG A 7 6.30 2.03 -14.35
C ARG A 7 5.45 0.81 -14.72
N ILE A 8 5.95 -0.05 -15.60
CA ILE A 8 5.29 -1.31 -15.93
C ILE A 8 5.33 -2.22 -14.69
N ARG A 9 4.15 -2.56 -14.17
CA ARG A 9 3.99 -3.40 -12.98
C ARG A 9 4.33 -4.85 -13.32
N LYS A 10 5.56 -5.27 -13.05
CA LYS A 10 6.05 -6.64 -13.34
C LYS A 10 6.07 -7.56 -12.11
N HIS A 11 6.11 -6.99 -10.91
CA HIS A 11 6.25 -7.74 -9.67
C HIS A 11 4.88 -7.95 -9.02
N LYS A 12 4.53 -9.21 -8.71
CA LYS A 12 3.30 -9.57 -8.00
C LYS A 12 3.60 -9.80 -6.53
N VAL A 13 2.67 -9.36 -5.68
CA VAL A 13 2.64 -9.68 -4.25
C VAL A 13 1.27 -10.30 -3.97
N MET A 14 1.24 -11.45 -3.30
CA MET A 14 0.00 -12.10 -2.89
C MET A 14 -0.17 -11.94 -1.39
N LEU A 15 -1.35 -11.50 -0.97
CA LEU A 15 -1.74 -11.41 0.43
C LEU A 15 -2.68 -12.57 0.76
N ARG A 16 -2.56 -13.11 1.96
CA ARG A 16 -3.54 -14.02 2.53
C ARG A 16 -4.35 -13.23 3.54
N LEU A 17 -5.64 -13.13 3.30
CA LEU A 17 -6.60 -12.50 4.17
C LEU A 17 -7.50 -13.59 4.74
N ASP A 18 -7.97 -13.40 5.97
CA ASP A 18 -9.08 -14.20 6.47
C ASP A 18 -10.42 -13.79 5.80
N ASP A 19 -11.48 -14.54 6.09
CA ASP A 19 -12.79 -14.30 5.48
C ASP A 19 -13.37 -12.93 5.86
N TYR A 20 -13.11 -12.44 7.08
CA TYR A 20 -13.62 -11.17 7.58
C TYR A 20 -12.88 -9.99 6.94
N GLU A 21 -11.55 -10.05 6.91
CA GLU A 21 -10.67 -9.09 6.25
C GLU A 21 -11.01 -9.00 4.76
N HIS A 22 -11.18 -10.14 4.10
CA HIS A 22 -11.55 -10.16 2.68
C HIS A 22 -12.91 -9.50 2.44
N GLN A 23 -13.92 -9.80 3.25
CA GLN A 23 -15.25 -9.19 3.13
C GLN A 23 -15.20 -7.67 3.37
N LEU A 24 -14.46 -7.24 4.39
CA LEU A 24 -14.31 -5.83 4.71
C LEU A 24 -13.68 -5.07 3.53
N VAL A 25 -12.52 -5.50 3.03
CA VAL A 25 -11.84 -4.78 1.94
C VAL A 25 -12.65 -4.85 0.64
N SER A 26 -13.35 -5.96 0.38
CA SER A 26 -14.26 -6.08 -0.77
C SER A 26 -15.41 -5.09 -0.68
N SER A 27 -16.08 -4.98 0.47
CA SER A 27 -17.18 -4.03 0.64
C SER A 27 -16.74 -2.57 0.47
N ILE A 28 -15.52 -2.23 0.88
CA ILE A 28 -14.95 -0.89 0.70
C ILE A 28 -14.68 -0.63 -0.79
N ALA A 29 -14.10 -1.61 -1.50
CA ALA A 29 -13.82 -1.50 -2.93
C ALA A 29 -15.13 -1.32 -3.73
N ASP A 30 -16.15 -2.13 -3.42
CA ASP A 30 -17.47 -2.06 -4.05
C ASP A 30 -18.14 -0.71 -3.79
N TYR A 31 -18.05 -0.19 -2.56
CA TYR A 31 -18.61 1.11 -2.20
C TYR A 31 -17.94 2.27 -2.95
N GLN A 32 -16.62 2.20 -3.16
CA GLN A 32 -15.86 3.22 -3.90
C GLN A 32 -15.95 3.05 -5.42
N GLY A 33 -16.45 1.91 -5.90
CA GLY A 33 -16.45 1.57 -7.32
C GLY A 33 -15.04 1.31 -7.86
N GLU A 34 -14.09 0.92 -7.01
CA GLU A 34 -12.71 0.61 -7.37
C GLU A 34 -12.46 -0.90 -7.42
N GLU A 35 -11.45 -1.33 -8.18
CA GLU A 35 -11.00 -2.72 -8.14
C GLU A 35 -10.26 -3.01 -6.82
N LEU A 36 -10.55 -4.16 -6.19
CA LEU A 36 -9.92 -4.58 -4.94
C LEU A 36 -8.39 -4.47 -4.96
N ALA A 37 -7.76 -4.90 -6.06
CA ALA A 37 -6.31 -4.85 -6.22
C ALA A 37 -5.76 -3.41 -6.24
N VAL A 38 -6.53 -2.46 -6.76
CA VAL A 38 -6.18 -1.04 -6.78
C VAL A 38 -6.25 -0.47 -5.37
N LEU A 39 -7.35 -0.72 -4.65
CA LEU A 39 -7.55 -0.28 -3.27
C LEU A 39 -6.45 -0.80 -2.36
N VAL A 40 -6.22 -2.12 -2.38
CA VAL A 40 -5.18 -2.78 -1.56
C VAL A 40 -3.81 -2.15 -1.83
N ARG A 41 -3.46 -1.91 -3.10
CA ARG A 41 -2.20 -1.26 -3.45
C ARG A 41 -2.11 0.16 -2.89
N GLN A 42 -3.19 0.94 -2.97
CA GLN A 42 -3.20 2.31 -2.44
C GLN A 42 -2.98 2.32 -0.92
N ILE A 43 -3.65 1.42 -0.20
CA ILE A 43 -3.49 1.27 1.25
C ILE A 43 -2.05 0.88 1.59
N VAL A 44 -1.51 -0.17 0.97
CA VAL A 44 -0.13 -0.62 1.23
C VAL A 44 0.89 0.49 0.97
N MET A 45 0.75 1.23 -0.13
CA MET A 45 1.68 2.32 -0.45
C MET A 45 1.54 3.50 0.52
N ARG A 46 0.32 3.82 0.95
CA ARG A 46 0.08 4.86 1.95
C ARG A 46 0.71 4.51 3.29
N GLU A 47 0.47 3.29 3.77
CA GLU A 47 1.03 2.82 5.04
C GLU A 47 2.55 2.69 4.98
N ALA A 48 3.12 2.20 3.88
CA ALA A 48 4.57 2.12 3.71
C ALA A 48 5.23 3.50 3.77
N LEU A 49 4.63 4.52 3.15
CA LEU A 49 5.14 5.89 3.22
C LEU A 49 5.02 6.47 4.63
N ALA A 50 3.92 6.20 5.33
CA ALA A 50 3.73 6.65 6.71
C ALA A 50 4.73 6.01 7.68
N ALA A 51 5.00 4.71 7.51
CA ALA A 51 5.99 3.99 8.30
C ALA A 51 7.40 4.56 8.10
N ILE A 52 7.81 4.76 6.84
CA ILE A 52 9.13 5.36 6.52
C ILE A 52 9.26 6.77 7.08
N ALA A 53 8.22 7.60 6.92
CA ALA A 53 8.24 8.98 7.43
C ALA A 53 8.37 9.04 8.96
N THR A 54 7.84 8.04 9.66
CA THR A 54 7.96 7.93 11.12
C THR A 54 9.38 7.50 11.52
N ASP A 55 9.96 6.53 10.82
CA ASP A 55 11.33 6.06 11.06
C ASP A 55 12.39 7.15 10.81
N ASP A 56 12.18 8.03 9.83
CA ASP A 56 13.09 9.15 9.57
C ASP A 56 13.17 10.10 10.77
N ILE A 57 12.05 10.38 11.46
CA ILE A 57 12.02 11.23 12.66
C ILE A 57 12.81 10.58 13.80
N ASP A 58 12.61 9.29 14.03
CA ASP A 58 13.31 8.53 15.08
C ASP A 58 14.81 8.38 14.81
N SER A 59 15.20 8.21 13.53
CA SER A 59 16.60 8.10 13.13
C SER A 59 17.39 9.41 13.36
N VAL A 60 16.73 10.56 13.20
CA VAL A 60 17.30 11.88 13.49
C VAL A 60 17.45 12.07 15.00
N GLN A 61 16.46 11.69 15.81
CA GLN A 61 16.56 11.79 17.27
C GLN A 61 17.66 10.91 17.87
N ARG A 62 17.86 9.70 17.32
CA ARG A 62 18.91 8.77 17.78
C ARG A 62 20.34 9.27 17.48
N ARG A 63 20.53 10.14 16.49
CA ARG A 63 21.83 10.73 16.16
C ARG A 63 22.21 11.93 17.02
N SER A 64 21.25 12.53 17.72
CA SER A 64 21.44 13.72 18.56
C SER A 64 21.64 13.43 20.05
N ALA A 65 21.76 12.17 20.45
CA ALA A 65 22.04 11.71 21.82
C ALA A 65 23.39 10.97 21.88
#